data_AF-A0A820RT01-F1
#
_entry.id   AF-A0A820RT01-F1
#
_cell.length_a   1.000
_cell.length_b   1.000
_cell.length_c   1.000
_cell.angle_alpha   90.00
_cell.angle_beta   90.00
_cell.angle_gamma   90.00
#
_symmetry.space_group_name_H-M   'P 1'
#
loop_
_entity.id
_entity.type
_entity.pdbx_description
1 polymer ?
#
loop_
_entity_poly.entity_id
_entity_poly.type
_entity_poly.pdbx_seq_one_letter_code
_entity_poly.pdbx_strand_id
1 'polypeptide(L)'
;KFFKAIKERRNTPFIFNKRNGFIRFTLLFILVLIVSILFILEVYYQYGQCAVTAKYSKKNMKLTHRIMDMLDDLSIVYWPDCQSLLNVLRNESYNIWDQDVDLSIEWPFEFNHIHSELNNIQLFIKTFQKNDFNVEYYPDRKL
;
A
#
# COMPACT_ATOMS: atom_id res chain seq x y z
N LYS A 1 13.68 -42.68 -46.49
CA LYS A 1 14.58 -41.51 -46.26
C LYS A 1 14.32 -40.82 -44.91
N PHE A 2 13.07 -40.58 -44.51
CA PHE A 2 12.71 -39.93 -43.23
C PHE A 2 13.25 -40.62 -41.95
N PHE A 3 13.12 -41.95 -41.84
CA PHE A 3 13.62 -42.70 -40.68
C PHE A 3 15.15 -42.72 -40.53
N LYS A 4 15.92 -42.46 -41.60
CA LYS A 4 17.38 -42.39 -41.54
C LYS A 4 17.85 -41.08 -40.90
N ALA A 5 17.17 -39.97 -41.20
CA ALA A 5 17.44 -38.66 -40.59
C ALA A 5 17.13 -38.61 -39.09
N ILE A 6 16.11 -39.35 -38.63
CA ILE A 6 15.80 -39.47 -37.19
C ILE A 6 16.87 -40.30 -36.45
N LYS A 7 17.44 -41.32 -37.11
CA LYS A 7 18.49 -42.16 -36.52
C LYS A 7 19.82 -41.42 -36.40
N GLU A 8 20.17 -40.58 -37.37
CA GLU A 8 21.40 -39.76 -37.32
C GLU A 8 21.36 -38.66 -36.26
N ARG A 9 20.19 -38.04 -35.99
CA ARG A 9 20.05 -37.04 -34.90
C ARG A 9 20.19 -37.61 -33.48
N ARG A 10 20.01 -38.92 -33.27
CA ARG A 10 20.21 -39.54 -31.95
C ARG A 10 21.68 -39.83 -31.63
N ASN A 11 22.55 -39.82 -32.64
CA ASN A 11 23.97 -40.14 -32.50
C ASN A 11 24.87 -38.90 -32.45
N THR A 12 24.34 -37.69 -32.61
CA THR A 12 25.10 -36.48 -32.29
C THR A 12 25.20 -36.38 -30.77
N PRO A 13 26.38 -36.56 -30.16
CA PRO A 13 26.54 -36.38 -28.74
C PRO A 13 26.07 -34.97 -28.41
N PHE A 14 25.17 -34.85 -27.44
CA PHE A 14 24.75 -33.56 -26.91
C PHE A 14 25.99 -32.98 -26.23
N ILE A 15 26.78 -32.19 -26.96
CA ILE A 15 27.95 -31.49 -26.43
C ILE A 15 27.37 -30.40 -25.53
N PHE A 16 27.06 -30.78 -24.28
CA PHE A 16 26.88 -29.82 -23.21
C PHE A 16 28.18 -29.07 -23.11
N ASN A 17 28.20 -27.85 -23.66
CA ASN A 17 29.32 -26.95 -23.48
C ASN A 17 29.38 -26.66 -21.97
N LYS A 18 30.27 -27.35 -21.24
CA LYS A 18 30.36 -27.30 -19.77
C LYS A 18 30.42 -25.87 -19.24
N ARG A 19 31.00 -24.95 -20.03
CA ARG A 19 31.02 -23.50 -19.73
C ARG A 19 29.61 -22.89 -19.67
N ASN A 20 28.72 -23.25 -20.59
CA ASN A 20 27.35 -22.74 -20.60
C ASN A 20 26.50 -23.32 -19.46
N GLY A 21 26.80 -24.56 -19.05
CA GLY A 21 26.16 -25.18 -17.87
C GLY A 21 26.50 -24.44 -16.59
N PHE A 22 27.78 -24.12 -16.38
CA PHE A 22 28.24 -23.38 -15.20
C PHE A 22 27.65 -21.96 -15.15
N ILE A 23 27.68 -21.21 -16.26
CA ILE A 23 27.13 -19.85 -16.31
C ILE A 23 25.64 -19.84 -15.98
N ARG A 24 24.85 -20.76 -16.57
CA ARG A 24 23.41 -20.87 -16.28
C ARG A 24 23.14 -21.20 -14.83
N PHE A 25 23.93 -22.12 -14.25
CA PHE A 25 23.83 -22.45 -12.83
C PHE A 25 24.13 -21.25 -11.94
N THR A 26 25.21 -20.51 -12.22
CA THR A 26 25.56 -19.29 -11.47
C THR A 26 24.47 -18.23 -11.56
N LEU A 27 23.91 -17.98 -12.74
CA LEU A 27 22.83 -17.01 -12.91
C LEU A 27 21.55 -17.42 -12.17
N LEU A 28 21.19 -18.71 -12.22
CA LEU A 28 20.05 -19.23 -11.47
C LEU A 28 20.26 -19.09 -9.96
N PHE A 29 21.47 -19.39 -9.48
CA PHE A 29 21.82 -19.22 -8.07
C PHE A 29 21.72 -17.76 -7.62
N ILE A 30 22.24 -16.82 -8.42
CA ILE A 30 22.13 -15.37 -8.15
C ILE A 30 20.66 -14.95 -8.12
N LEU A 31 19.85 -15.40 -9.07
CA LEU A 31 18.41 -15.08 -9.09
C LEU A 31 17.71 -15.59 -7.82
N VAL A 32 17.95 -16.84 -7.42
CA VAL A 32 17.39 -17.41 -6.20
C VAL A 32 17.82 -16.61 -4.98
N LEU A 33 19.09 -16.18 -4.93
CA LEU A 33 19.61 -15.35 -3.84
C LEU A 33 18.91 -13.99 -3.78
N ILE A 34 18.75 -13.31 -4.92
CA ILE A 34 18.05 -12.01 -5.00
C ILE A 34 16.59 -12.17 -4.54
N VAL A 35 15.87 -13.16 -5.04
CA VAL A 35 14.47 -13.41 -4.64
C VAL A 35 14.38 -13.71 -3.14
N SER A 36 15.31 -14.49 -2.60
CA SER A 36 15.35 -14.81 -1.17
C SER A 36 15.60 -13.56 -0.32
N ILE A 37 16.52 -12.67 -0.73
CA ILE A 37 16.79 -11.42 -0.03
C ILE A 37 15.57 -10.50 -0.08
N LEU A 38 14.94 -10.35 -1.25
CA LEU A 38 13.72 -9.54 -1.39
C LEU A 38 12.60 -10.07 -0.49
N PHE A 39 12.42 -11.39 -0.44
CA PHE A 39 11.44 -12.02 0.45
C PHE A 39 11.75 -11.77 1.94
N ILE A 40 13.01 -11.88 2.35
CA ILE A 40 13.42 -11.59 3.74
C ILE A 40 13.14 -10.11 4.08
N LEU A 41 13.44 -9.19 3.15
CA LEU A 41 13.18 -7.76 3.35
C LEU A 41 11.68 -7.46 3.45
N GLU A 42 10.85 -8.08 2.62
CA GLU A 42 9.39 -7.95 2.67
C GLU A 42 8.86 -8.42 4.03
N VAL A 43 9.27 -9.61 4.47
CA VAL A 43 8.90 -10.15 5.79
C VAL A 43 9.38 -9.22 6.91
N TYR A 44 10.62 -8.73 6.84
CA TYR A 44 11.14 -7.79 7.83
C TYR A 44 10.35 -6.48 7.85
N TYR A 45 9.95 -5.95 6.70
CA TYR A 45 9.19 -4.72 6.62
C TYR A 45 7.76 -4.91 7.18
N GLN A 46 7.08 -5.96 6.72
CA GLN A 46 5.70 -6.27 7.09
C GLN A 46 5.57 -6.60 8.58
N TYR A 47 6.48 -7.40 9.15
CA TYR A 47 6.38 -7.87 10.53
C TYR A 47 7.27 -7.11 11.52
N GLY A 48 8.33 -6.43 11.06
CA GLY A 48 9.29 -5.73 11.93
C GLY A 48 9.00 -4.24 12.08
N GLN A 49 8.79 -3.54 10.96
CA GLN A 49 8.58 -2.08 10.96
C GLN A 49 7.10 -1.69 10.99
N CYS A 50 6.25 -2.45 10.28
CA CYS A 50 4.84 -2.12 10.09
C CYS A 50 3.88 -3.07 10.82
N ALA A 51 4.31 -3.67 11.93
CA ALA A 51 3.44 -4.56 12.70
C ALA A 51 2.24 -3.80 13.27
N VAL A 52 1.04 -4.07 12.71
CA VAL A 52 -0.24 -3.58 13.23
C VAL A 52 -0.53 -4.28 14.56
N THR A 53 -0.02 -3.71 15.64
CA THR A 53 -0.29 -4.22 16.99
C THR A 53 -1.70 -3.84 17.42
N ALA A 54 -2.28 -4.60 18.35
CA ALA A 54 -3.57 -4.23 18.96
C ALA A 54 -3.55 -2.83 19.60
N LYS A 55 -2.39 -2.40 20.14
CA LYS A 55 -2.20 -1.05 20.69
C LYS A 55 -2.25 0.01 19.58
N TYR A 56 -1.62 -0.27 18.44
CA TYR A 56 -1.63 0.60 17.28
C TYR A 56 -3.06 0.74 16.73
N SER A 57 -3.74 -0.38 16.46
CA SER A 57 -5.13 -0.38 15.96
C SER A 57 -6.08 0.38 16.90
N LYS A 58 -5.99 0.18 18.23
CA LYS A 58 -6.78 0.95 19.20
C LYS A 58 -6.48 2.46 19.16
N LYS A 59 -5.22 2.84 18.98
CA LYS A 59 -4.82 4.25 18.87
C LYS A 59 -5.34 4.85 17.56
N ASN A 60 -5.25 4.10 16.46
CA ASN A 60 -5.75 4.53 15.16
C ASN A 60 -7.26 4.76 15.21
N MET A 61 -8.02 3.79 15.72
CA MET A 61 -9.47 3.92 15.89
C MET A 61 -9.86 5.13 16.75
N LYS A 62 -9.16 5.36 17.86
CA LYS A 62 -9.39 6.55 18.71
C LYS A 62 -9.11 7.86 17.96
N LEU A 63 -8.08 7.87 17.11
CA LEU A 63 -7.75 9.03 16.29
C LEU A 63 -8.82 9.25 15.22
N THR A 64 -9.25 8.20 14.52
CA THR A 64 -10.33 8.23 13.54
C THR A 64 -11.62 8.80 14.13
N HIS A 65 -12.06 8.34 15.31
CA HIS A 65 -13.24 8.89 15.96
C HIS A 65 -13.10 10.38 16.27
N ARG A 66 -11.92 10.84 16.72
CA ARG A 66 -11.68 12.27 16.94
C ARG A 66 -11.74 13.09 15.65
N ILE A 67 -11.25 12.52 14.54
CA ILE A 67 -11.35 13.16 13.23
C ILE A 67 -12.82 13.27 12.82
N MET A 68 -13.59 12.19 12.97
CA MET A 68 -15.04 12.18 12.69
C MET A 68 -15.78 13.23 13.52
N ASP A 69 -15.57 13.27 14.85
CA ASP A 69 -16.18 14.26 15.74
C ASP A 69 -15.87 15.70 15.27
N MET A 70 -14.62 15.97 14.85
CA MET A 70 -14.22 17.28 14.35
C MET A 70 -14.84 17.61 12.98
N LEU A 71 -14.94 16.63 12.07
CA LEU A 71 -15.61 16.82 10.79
C LEU A 71 -17.10 17.14 11.00
N ASP A 72 -17.74 16.45 11.94
CA ASP A 72 -19.12 16.70 12.37
C ASP A 72 -19.27 18.12 12.96
N ASP A 73 -18.37 18.54 13.87
CA ASP A 73 -18.35 19.91 14.42
C ASP A 73 -18.20 20.99 13.35
N LEU A 74 -17.47 20.70 12.28
CA LEU A 74 -17.28 21.59 11.12
C LEU A 74 -18.39 21.46 10.07
N SER A 75 -19.39 20.60 10.29
CA SER A 75 -20.45 20.29 9.32
C SER A 75 -19.89 19.83 7.95
N ILE A 76 -18.77 19.11 7.95
CA ILE A 76 -18.17 18.54 6.75
C ILE A 76 -18.74 17.13 6.54
N VAL A 77 -19.33 16.87 5.38
CA VAL A 77 -19.79 15.53 5.01
C VAL A 77 -18.59 14.64 4.74
N TYR A 78 -18.59 13.43 5.32
CA TYR A 78 -17.54 12.43 5.13
C TYR A 78 -18.13 11.02 5.02
N TRP A 79 -17.36 10.10 4.45
CA TRP A 79 -17.71 8.68 4.37
C TRP A 79 -16.46 7.79 4.39
N PRO A 80 -16.55 6.55 4.89
CA PRO A 80 -15.48 5.56 4.74
C PRO A 80 -15.20 5.32 3.26
N ASP A 81 -13.93 5.19 2.90
CA ASP A 81 -13.49 4.93 1.52
C ASP A 81 -12.67 3.62 1.40
N CYS A 82 -12.40 3.18 0.18
CA CYS A 82 -11.47 2.10 -0.14
C CYS A 82 -11.64 0.85 0.75
N GLN A 83 -10.58 0.46 1.46
CA GLN A 83 -10.55 -0.73 2.30
C GLN A 83 -11.43 -0.57 3.55
N SER A 84 -11.53 0.65 4.08
CA SER A 84 -12.39 0.97 5.21
C SER A 84 -13.87 0.81 4.86
N LEU A 85 -14.29 1.25 3.67
CA LEU A 85 -15.64 1.03 3.16
C LEU A 85 -15.95 -0.47 2.97
N LEU A 86 -15.00 -1.23 2.44
CA LEU A 86 -15.17 -2.67 2.24
C LEU A 86 -15.42 -3.40 3.55
N ASN A 87 -14.73 -3.03 4.63
CA ASN A 87 -14.92 -3.62 5.96
C ASN A 87 -16.35 -3.35 6.47
N VAL A 88 -16.84 -2.11 6.32
CA VAL A 88 -18.22 -1.72 6.67
C VAL A 88 -19.23 -2.55 5.89
N LEU A 89 -19.05 -2.67 4.57
CA LEU A 89 -19.95 -3.45 3.70
C LEU A 89 -19.98 -4.95 4.03
N ARG A 90 -18.88 -5.50 4.57
CA ARG A 90 -18.80 -6.90 5.00
C ARG A 90 -19.34 -7.14 6.41
N ASN A 91 -19.76 -6.10 7.12
CA ASN A 91 -20.07 -6.15 8.54
C ASN A 91 -18.90 -6.73 9.37
N GLU A 92 -17.68 -6.45 8.92
CA GLU A 92 -16.44 -6.83 9.59
C GLU A 92 -15.99 -5.65 10.45
N SER A 93 -15.54 -5.95 11.67
CA SER A 93 -14.77 -4.97 12.44
C SER A 93 -13.47 -4.63 11.71
N TYR A 94 -12.89 -3.47 12.02
CA TYR A 94 -11.56 -3.03 11.57
C TYR A 94 -10.59 -4.19 11.39
N ASN A 95 -10.03 -4.33 10.19
CA ASN A 95 -9.13 -5.42 9.88
C ASN A 95 -7.86 -5.29 10.72
N ILE A 96 -7.48 -6.35 11.43
CA ILE A 96 -6.33 -6.32 12.37
C ILE A 96 -4.98 -6.11 11.69
N TRP A 97 -4.94 -6.26 10.37
CA TRP A 97 -3.77 -6.03 9.52
C TRP A 97 -3.85 -4.70 8.77
N ASP A 98 -4.94 -3.95 8.94
CA ASP A 98 -5.13 -2.64 8.30
C ASP A 98 -4.32 -1.57 9.04
N GLN A 99 -3.57 -0.77 8.31
CA GLN A 99 -2.64 0.21 8.88
C GLN A 99 -3.32 1.55 9.14
N ASP A 100 -4.36 1.88 8.40
CA ASP A 100 -5.01 3.18 8.41
C ASP A 100 -6.54 3.06 8.33
N VAL A 101 -7.21 4.20 8.43
CA VAL A 101 -8.63 4.32 8.08
C VAL A 101 -8.73 5.35 6.97
N ASP A 102 -9.33 4.95 5.87
CA ASP A 102 -9.61 5.80 4.73
C ASP A 102 -10.95 6.51 4.95
N LEU A 103 -10.90 7.83 5.01
CA LEU A 103 -12.08 8.69 5.00
C LEU A 103 -12.00 9.59 3.77
N SER A 104 -13.05 9.58 2.97
CA SER A 104 -13.29 10.60 1.96
C SER A 104 -14.15 11.70 2.56
N ILE A 105 -13.92 12.94 2.13
CA ILE A 105 -14.71 14.11 2.51
C ILE A 105 -15.31 14.76 1.27
N GLU A 106 -16.49 15.35 1.41
CA GLU A 106 -17.00 16.26 0.41
C GLU A 106 -16.10 17.50 0.39
N TRP A 107 -15.24 17.59 -0.63
CA TRP A 107 -14.45 18.79 -0.82
C TRP A 107 -15.39 19.93 -1.20
N PRO A 108 -15.31 21.10 -0.52
CA PRO A 108 -16.11 22.25 -0.89
C PRO A 108 -15.60 22.77 -2.24
N PHE A 109 -16.11 22.22 -3.33
CA PHE A 109 -16.02 22.85 -4.64
C PHE A 109 -16.98 24.03 -4.62
N GLU A 110 -16.43 25.19 -4.99
CA GLU A 110 -17.11 26.48 -5.02
C GLU A 110 -18.59 26.38 -5.42
N PHE A 111 -19.42 27.00 -4.58
CA PHE A 111 -20.64 27.78 -4.87
C PHE A 111 -21.75 27.45 -3.86
N ASN A 112 -21.74 28.22 -2.76
CA ASN A 112 -22.90 28.57 -1.93
C ASN A 112 -23.24 27.76 -0.69
N HIS A 113 -22.48 26.72 -0.29
CA HIS A 113 -22.71 26.12 1.02
C HIS A 113 -21.41 25.90 1.80
N ILE A 114 -21.40 26.50 2.99
CA ILE A 114 -20.46 26.33 4.11
C ILE A 114 -19.21 27.23 4.05
N HIS A 115 -18.93 27.83 5.20
CA HIS A 115 -18.01 28.95 5.41
C HIS A 115 -16.65 28.77 4.74
N SER A 116 -16.23 29.84 4.05
CA SER A 116 -15.03 30.00 3.22
C SER A 116 -13.69 29.82 3.93
N GLU A 117 -13.67 29.26 5.14
CA GLU A 117 -12.45 29.02 5.89
C GLU A 117 -11.70 27.77 5.39
N LEU A 118 -12.41 26.77 4.86
CA LEU A 118 -11.81 25.50 4.43
C LEU A 118 -11.40 25.49 2.95
N ASN A 119 -11.89 26.43 2.15
CA ASN A 119 -11.45 26.62 0.75
C ASN A 119 -9.99 27.08 0.66
N ASN A 120 -9.46 27.62 1.76
CA ASN A 120 -8.05 27.91 1.90
C ASN A 120 -7.38 26.75 2.64
N ILE A 121 -6.61 25.94 1.91
CA ILE A 121 -5.86 24.80 2.44
C ILE A 121 -5.03 25.18 3.68
N GLN A 122 -4.50 26.41 3.76
CA GLN A 122 -3.72 26.87 4.90
C GLN A 122 -4.58 27.08 6.15
N LEU A 123 -5.82 27.54 5.98
CA LEU A 123 -6.75 27.73 7.08
C LEU A 123 -7.36 26.39 7.51
N PHE A 124 -7.64 25.48 6.58
CA PHE A 124 -7.92 24.08 6.89
C PHE A 124 -6.82 23.45 7.76
N ILE A 125 -5.55 23.55 7.33
CA ILE A 125 -4.39 23.04 8.11
C ILE A 125 -4.35 23.68 9.50
N LYS A 126 -4.53 25.01 9.61
CA LYS A 126 -4.54 25.70 10.91
C LYS A 126 -5.68 25.24 11.82
N THR A 127 -6.87 25.01 11.28
CA THR A 127 -8.01 24.49 12.05
C THR A 127 -7.73 23.11 12.60
N PHE A 128 -7.10 22.23 11.81
CA PHE A 128 -6.66 20.92 12.28
C PHE A 128 -5.57 21.04 13.36
N GLN A 129 -4.57 21.89 13.16
CA GLN A 129 -3.51 22.14 14.16
C GLN A 129 -4.05 22.68 15.48
N LYS A 130 -5.10 23.51 15.45
CA LYS A 130 -5.79 24.01 16.64
C LYS A 130 -6.48 22.89 17.43
N ASN A 131 -6.85 21.80 16.76
CA ASN A 131 -7.45 20.60 17.37
C ASN A 131 -6.39 19.52 17.68
N ASP A 132 -5.14 19.93 17.89
CA ASP A 132 -3.99 19.06 18.22
C ASP A 132 -3.62 18.02 17.14
N PHE A 133 -4.03 18.22 15.89
CA PHE A 133 -3.58 17.39 14.77
C PHE A 133 -2.32 17.99 14.12
N ASN A 134 -1.24 17.21 14.08
CA ASN A 134 -0.05 17.60 13.33
C ASN A 134 -0.24 17.26 11.85
N VAL A 135 -0.63 18.25 11.05
CA VAL A 135 -0.85 18.09 9.60
C VAL A 135 0.40 18.56 8.84
N GLU A 136 0.95 17.67 8.03
CA GLU A 136 2.03 18.00 7.08
C GLU A 136 1.43 18.02 5.66
N TYR A 137 1.54 19.18 5.00
CA TYR A 137 0.98 19.40 3.66
C TYR A 137 2.08 19.36 2.60
N TYR A 138 1.90 18.52 1.58
CA TYR A 138 2.86 18.33 0.48
C TYR A 138 2.27 18.85 -0.85
N PRO A 139 2.34 20.15 -1.14
CA PRO A 139 1.71 20.76 -2.33
C PRO A 139 2.23 20.20 -3.66
N ASP A 140 3.46 19.67 -3.66
CA ASP A 140 4.16 19.26 -4.89
C ASP A 140 4.02 17.76 -5.23
N ARG A 141 3.30 16.97 -4.41
CA ARG A 141 2.98 15.59 -4.77
C ARG A 141 1.89 15.59 -5.83
N LYS A 142 2.31 15.46 -7.10
CA LYS A 142 1.39 15.12 -8.19
C LYS A 142 0.77 13.75 -7.90
N LEU A 143 -0.55 13.69 -7.80
CA LEU A 143 -1.34 12.46 -7.84
C LEU A 143 -1.24 11.81 -9.22
#